data_AF-A0A5P8WDT0-F1
#
_entry.id   AF-A0A5P8WDT0-F1
#
_cell.length_a   1.000
_cell.length_b   1.000
_cell.length_c   1.000
_cell.angle_alpha   90.00
_cell.angle_beta   90.00
_cell.angle_gamma   90.00
#
_symmetry.space_group_name_H-M   'P 1'
#
loop_
_entity.id
_entity.type
_entity.pdbx_description
1 polymer ?
#
loop_
_entity_poly.entity_id
_entity_poly.type
_entity_poly.pdbx_seq_one_letter_code
_entity_poly.pdbx_strand_id
1 'polypeptide(L)' 'MSSTEAEDTTIYKVVVNHEEQYSIWPVERENAFGWRDAGKSGLKAECLEYIKEVWTDMRPLSLRKKMEVTSTKN' A
#
# COMPACT_ATOMS: atom_id res chain seq x y z
N MET A 1 -12.38 21.68 13.07
CA MET A 1 -11.35 20.72 12.63
C MET A 1 -11.03 19.84 13.82
N SER A 2 -11.68 18.68 13.93
CA SER A 2 -11.33 17.65 14.92
C SER A 2 -11.89 16.34 14.41
N SER A 3 -11.02 15.51 13.85
CA SER A 3 -11.34 14.14 13.49
C SER A 3 -10.38 13.26 14.26
N THR A 4 -10.72 13.15 15.54
CA THR A 4 -10.52 12.01 16.44
C THR A 4 -9.28 11.16 16.17
N GLU A 5 -8.20 11.57 16.82
CA GLU A 5 -7.04 10.75 17.17
C GLU A 5 -7.45 9.76 18.27
N ALA A 6 -8.44 8.92 18.01
CA ALA A 6 -8.65 7.74 18.84
C ALA A 6 -7.43 6.86 18.61
N GLU A 7 -6.72 6.55 19.69
CA GLU A 7 -5.62 5.58 19.68
C GLU A 7 -6.18 4.24 19.22
N ASP A 8 -6.20 4.04 17.91
CA ASP A 8 -6.72 2.83 17.28
C ASP A 8 -5.66 1.75 17.49
N THR A 9 -5.76 1.06 18.63
CA THR A 9 -4.89 -0.07 19.01
C THR A 9 -5.18 -1.32 18.19
N THR A 10 -6.04 -1.23 17.18
CA THR A 10 -6.34 -2.33 16.26
C THR A 10 -5.10 -2.67 15.45
N ILE A 11 -4.81 -3.96 15.36
CA ILE A 11 -3.72 -4.45 14.54
C ILE A 11 -4.20 -4.60 13.10
N TYR A 12 -3.50 -3.92 12.20
CA TYR A 12 -3.69 -4.01 10.77
C TYR A 12 -2.55 -4.81 10.14
N LYS A 13 -2.82 -5.35 8.96
CA LYS A 13 -1.85 -5.94 8.08
C LYS A 13 -1.90 -5.23 6.74
N VAL A 14 -0.75 -5.10 6.12
CA VAL A 14 -0.62 -4.51 4.79
C VAL A 14 -0.99 -5.58 3.79
N VAL A 15 -1.94 -5.26 2.93
CA VAL A 15 -2.40 -6.12 1.84
C VAL A 15 -2.08 -5.45 0.51
N VAL A 16 -1.80 -6.26 -0.49
CA VAL A 16 -1.52 -5.82 -1.85
C VAL A 16 -2.39 -6.62 -2.81
N ASN A 17 -2.96 -5.95 -3.81
CA ASN A 17 -3.72 -6.61 -4.85
C ASN A 17 -2.83 -6.98 -6.06
N HIS A 18 -3.47 -7.50 -7.12
CA HIS A 18 -2.82 -7.85 -8.38
C HIS A 18 -2.37 -6.63 -9.21
N GLU A 19 -2.84 -5.44 -8.88
CA GLU A 19 -2.46 -4.17 -9.52
C GLU A 19 -1.37 -3.42 -8.72
N GLU A 20 -0.72 -4.10 -7.76
CA GLU A 20 0.31 -3.52 -6.88
C GLU A 20 -0.18 -2.33 -6.04
N GLN A 21 -1.50 -2.27 -5.77
CA GLN A 21 -2.08 -1.28 -4.88
C GLN A 21 -1.99 -1.78 -3.44
N TYR A 22 -1.40 -0.96 -2.58
CA TYR A 22 -1.25 -1.25 -1.17
C TYR A 22 -2.41 -0.66 -0.36
N SER A 23 -2.93 -1.45 0.58
CA SER A 23 -3.93 -1.01 1.54
C SER A 23 -3.69 -1.65 2.90
N ILE A 24 -4.37 -1.15 3.93
CA ILE A 24 -4.37 -1.75 5.27
C ILE A 24 -5.68 -2.51 5.49
N TRP A 25 -5.58 -3.70 6.07
CA TRP A 25 -6.72 -4.55 6.41
C TRP A 25 -6.61 -5.01 7.86
N PRO A 26 -7.71 -5.10 8.64
CA PRO A 26 -7.63 -5.64 10.00
C PRO A 26 -7.08 -7.07 10.01
N VAL A 27 -6.12 -7.37 10.89
CA VAL A 27 -5.52 -8.72 10.96
C VAL A 27 -6.53 -9.79 11.38
N GLU A 28 -7.55 -9.39 12.13
CA GLU A 28 -8.64 -10.24 12.61
C GLU A 28 -9.58 -10.69 11.50
N ARG A 29 -9.50 -10.08 10.30
CA ARG A 29 -10.34 -10.42 9.15
C ARG A 29 -9.51 -11.14 8.09
N GLU A 30 -10.12 -12.14 7.48
CA GLU A 30 -9.58 -12.76 6.28
C GLU A 30 -9.53 -11.77 5.12
N ASN A 31 -8.59 -12.00 4.20
CA ASN A 31 -8.40 -11.13 3.04
C ASN A 31 -9.53 -11.34 2.02
N ALA A 32 -9.97 -10.25 1.40
CA ALA A 32 -10.87 -10.35 0.26
C ALA A 32 -10.19 -11.05 -0.91
N PHE A 33 -11.00 -11.69 -1.78
CA PHE A 33 -10.50 -12.38 -2.95
C PHE A 33 -9.65 -11.44 -3.83
N GLY A 34 -8.45 -11.89 -4.21
CA GLY A 34 -7.52 -11.10 -5.02
C GLY A 34 -6.61 -10.15 -4.22
N TRP A 35 -6.73 -10.10 -2.90
CA TRP A 35 -5.79 -9.45 -2.00
C TRP A 35 -4.90 -10.48 -1.31
N ARG A 36 -3.62 -10.15 -1.18
CA ARG A 36 -2.62 -10.98 -0.49
C ARG A 36 -1.89 -10.15 0.55
N ASP A 37 -1.41 -10.81 1.60
CA ASP A 37 -0.61 -10.14 2.63
C ASP A 37 0.74 -9.71 2.05
N ALA A 38 1.13 -8.45 2.28
CA ALA A 38 2.40 -7.88 1.84
C ALA A 38 3.56 -8.15 2.83
N GLY A 39 3.29 -8.91 3.90
CA GLY A 39 4.29 -9.32 4.90
C GLY A 39 4.52 -8.34 6.07
N LYS A 40 3.80 -7.22 6.14
CA LYS A 40 3.85 -6.27 7.27
C LYS A 40 2.52 -6.28 8.03
N SER A 41 2.58 -6.33 9.36
CA SER A 41 1.43 -6.13 10.25
C SER A 41 1.85 -5.36 11.49
N GLY A 42 0.95 -4.56 12.06
CA GLY A 42 1.21 -3.71 13.21
C GLY A 42 0.10 -2.68 13.40
N LEU A 43 0.40 -1.59 14.09
CA LEU A 43 -0.56 -0.50 14.22
C LEU A 43 -0.83 0.17 12.86
N LYS A 44 -1.95 0.91 12.79
CA LYS A 44 -2.31 1.69 11.61
C LYS A 44 -1.17 2.60 11.13
N ALA A 45 -0.52 3.29 12.06
CA ALA A 45 0.60 4.19 11.75
C ALA A 45 1.78 3.43 11.13
N GLU A 46 2.23 2.34 11.76
CA GLU A 46 3.34 1.52 11.26
C GLU A 46 3.07 0.90 9.88
N CYS A 47 1.83 0.45 9.65
CA CYS A 47 1.42 -0.09 8.36
C CYS A 47 1.41 1.00 7.29
N LEU A 48 0.92 2.20 7.60
CA LEU A 48 0.93 3.34 6.67
C LEU A 48 2.34 3.84 6.37
N GLU A 49 3.23 3.85 7.35
CA GLU A 49 4.65 4.18 7.14
C GLU A 49 5.33 3.16 6.22
N TYR A 50 5.11 1.87 6.46
CA TYR A 50 5.59 0.83 5.55
C TYR A 50 5.06 1.01 4.14
N ILE A 51 3.74 1.28 3.98
CA ILE A 51 3.15 1.54 2.67
C ILE A 51 3.82 2.74 1.99
N LYS A 52 4.10 3.83 2.72
CA LYS A 52 4.83 4.99 2.17
C LYS A 52 6.26 4.63 1.74
N GLU A 53 6.92 3.77 2.50
CA GLU A 53 8.29 3.31 2.20
C GLU A 53 8.36 2.35 1.02
N VAL A 54 7.39 1.45 0.84
CA VAL A 54 7.38 0.49 -0.27
C VAL A 54 6.69 1.02 -1.52
N TRP A 55 5.64 1.83 -1.35
CA TRP A 55 4.91 2.49 -2.43
C TRP A 55 5.60 3.80 -2.83
N THR A 56 6.91 3.72 -3.07
CA THR A 56 7.76 4.86 -3.46
C THR A 56 7.40 5.45 -4.82
N ASP A 57 6.81 4.63 -5.69
CA ASP A 57 6.42 5.04 -7.02
C ASP A 57 4.89 4.99 -7.16
N MET A 58 4.23 6.07 -6.76
CA MET A 58 2.79 6.27 -6.97
C MET A 58 2.43 6.54 -8.45
N ARG A 59 3.41 6.51 -9.38
CA ARG A 59 3.10 6.60 -10.81
C ARG A 59 2.47 5.28 -11.24
N PRO A 60 1.27 5.29 -11.84
CA PRO A 60 0.72 4.08 -12.43
C PRO A 60 1.73 3.46 -13.41
N LEU A 61 1.85 2.13 -13.41
CA LEU A 61 2.78 1.37 -14.26
C LEU A 61 2.77 1.83 -15.74
N SER A 62 1.62 2.30 -16.22
CA SER A 62 1.42 2.88 -17.56
C SER A 62 2.28 4.11 -17.85
N LEU A 63 2.60 4.95 -16.86
CA LEU A 63 3.52 6.09 -17.01
C LEU A 63 4.98 5.64 -17.01
N ARG A 64 5.34 4.63 -16.21
CA ARG A 64 6.70 4.08 -16.17
C ARG A 64 7.10 3.47 -17.52
N LYS A 65 6.21 2.69 -18.14
CA LYS A 65 6.45 2.11 -19.49
C LYS A 65 6.62 3.18 -20.57
N LYS A 66 5.92 4.31 -20.49
CA LYS A 66 6.07 5.41 -21.47
C LYS A 66 7.39 6.15 -21.33
N MET A 67 7.90 6.30 -20.11
CA MET A 67 9.18 6.97 -19.85
C MET A 67 10.40 6.11 -20.22
N GLU A 68 10.34 4.80 -20.03
CA GLU A 68 11.41 3.88 -20.46
C GLU A 68 11.63 3.90 -21.99
N VAL A 69 10.55 4.01 -22.76
CA VAL A 69 10.59 4.10 -24.24
C VAL A 69 11.13 5.44 -24.74
N THR A 70 11.08 6.51 -23.95
CA THR A 70 11.46 7.86 -24.42
C THR A 70 12.97 8.10 -24.31
N SER A 71 13.71 7.31 -23.54
CA SER A 71 15.16 7.51 -23.33
C SER A 71 16.06 6.83 -24.36
N THR A 72 15.51 6.12 -25.35
CA THR A 72 16.28 5.45 -26.42
C THR A 72 15.95 5.99 -27.80
N LYS A 73 16.07 7.30 -27.99
CA LYS A 73 16.17 7.88 -29.33
C LYS A 73 16.98 9.19 -29.31
N ASN A 74 18.29 9.04 -29.14
CA ASN A 74 19.28 10.02 -29.57
C ASN A 74 19.77 9.66 -30.96
#